data_AF-A0A7Y2UY74-F1
#
_entry.id   AF-A0A7Y2UY74-F1
#
_cell.length_a   1.000
_cell.length_b   1.000
_cell.length_c   1.000
_cell.angle_alpha   90.00
_cell.angle_beta   90.00
_cell.angle_gamma   90.00
#
_symmetry.space_group_name_H-M   'P 1'
#
loop_
_entity.id
_entity.type
_entity.pdbx_description
1 polymer ?
#
loop_
_entity_poly.entity_id
_entity_poly.type
_entity_poly.pdbx_seq_one_letter_code
_entity_poly.pdbx_strand_id
1 'polypeptide(L)'
;MLKHFFTLQWKSFFRAASFKTNLAFKIFMIFGAIYFILVFLAMGFGSYFIIKKQGLGDPLRVVNQFMIYYILGDLYIRYMFQKMPILNIKPLLYMPFKKSQVVKYSLGKTVFSFFNWMHAFFFIPFSIVLITQDYDPLAVISWHVGLMALFFCNNFLNIMMNNKDAIFYPMVGILAVLGIC
;
A
#
# COMPACT_ATOMS: atom_id res chain seq x y z
N MET A 1 16.55 -0.08 -21.26
CA MET A 1 17.01 0.40 -19.93
C MET A 1 16.22 -0.18 -18.76
N LEU A 2 14.88 -0.05 -18.69
CA LEU A 2 14.08 -0.62 -17.58
C LEU A 2 14.34 -2.12 -17.35
N LYS A 3 14.35 -2.93 -18.42
CA LYS A 3 14.69 -4.36 -18.35
C LYS A 3 16.06 -4.63 -17.70
N HIS A 4 17.07 -3.84 -18.09
CA HIS A 4 18.42 -3.94 -17.52
C HIS A 4 18.45 -3.57 -16.03
N PHE A 5 17.69 -2.56 -15.60
CA PHE A 5 17.53 -2.21 -14.19
C PHE A 5 16.86 -3.32 -13.37
N PHE A 6 15.84 -4.00 -13.91
CA PHE A 6 15.25 -5.17 -13.28
C PHE A 6 16.26 -6.32 -13.14
N THR A 7 17.05 -6.58 -14.18
CA THR A 7 18.12 -7.58 -14.12
C THR A 7 19.19 -7.24 -13.08
N LEU A 8 19.59 -5.97 -12.97
CA LEU A 8 20.55 -5.52 -11.97
C LEU A 8 20.00 -5.63 -10.55
N GLN A 9 18.70 -5.34 -10.33
CA GLN A 9 18.07 -5.55 -9.02
C GLN A 9 18.01 -7.03 -8.63
N TRP A 10 17.65 -7.91 -9.57
CA TRP A 10 17.64 -9.34 -9.33
C TRP A 10 19.04 -9.83 -8.94
N LYS A 11 20.05 -9.46 -9.72
CA LYS A 11 21.46 -9.81 -9.41
C LYS A 11 21.92 -9.22 -8.07
N SER A 12 21.54 -7.98 -7.74
CA SER A 12 21.84 -7.34 -6.45
C SER A 12 21.17 -8.03 -5.27
N PHE A 13 19.96 -8.56 -5.44
CA PHE A 13 19.24 -9.28 -4.38
C PHE A 13 19.97 -10.57 -3.99
N PHE A 14 20.46 -11.34 -4.96
CA PHE A 14 21.21 -12.58 -4.71
C PHE A 14 22.66 -12.33 -4.27
N ARG A 15 23.29 -11.23 -4.70
CA ARG A 15 24.68 -10.88 -4.32
C ARG A 15 24.81 -10.16 -2.98
N ALA A 16 23.72 -9.72 -2.37
CA ALA A 16 23.79 -8.98 -1.11
C ALA A 16 24.43 -9.85 -0.02
N ALA A 17 25.54 -9.38 0.58
CA ALA A 17 26.25 -10.07 1.65
C ALA A 17 25.35 -10.42 2.85
N SER A 18 24.26 -9.68 3.04
CA SER A 18 23.22 -9.91 4.04
C SER A 18 22.25 -11.05 3.72
N PHE A 19 22.37 -11.74 2.57
CA PHE A 19 21.47 -12.85 2.21
C PHE A 19 21.64 -14.05 3.16
N LYS A 20 22.88 -14.31 3.62
CA LYS A 20 23.16 -15.34 4.63
C LYS A 20 22.88 -14.85 6.06
N THR A 21 23.28 -13.62 6.40
CA THR A 21 23.20 -13.10 7.78
C THR A 21 21.76 -12.79 8.25
N ASN A 22 20.83 -12.56 7.32
CA ASN A 22 19.42 -12.20 7.63
C ASN A 22 18.41 -13.26 7.18
N LEU A 23 18.81 -14.53 7.02
CA LEU A 23 17.91 -15.59 6.54
C LEU A 23 16.68 -15.76 7.46
N ALA A 24 16.89 -15.80 8.78
CA ALA A 24 15.79 -15.88 9.76
C ALA A 24 14.84 -14.67 9.66
N PHE A 25 15.38 -13.46 9.52
CA PHE A 25 14.59 -12.25 9.35
C PHE A 25 13.79 -12.24 8.03
N LYS A 26 14.36 -12.78 6.95
CA LYS A 26 13.65 -12.95 5.66
C LYS A 26 12.51 -13.96 5.76
N ILE A 27 12.74 -15.08 6.44
CA ILE A 27 11.70 -16.08 6.70
C ILE A 27 10.56 -15.45 7.49
N PHE A 28 10.88 -14.72 8.56
CA PHE A 28 9.87 -14.01 9.37
C PHE A 28 9.07 -12.99 8.55
N MET A 29 9.72 -12.21 7.68
CA MET A 29 9.02 -11.29 6.77
C MET A 29 8.07 -12.00 5.81
N ILE A 30 8.46 -13.16 5.26
CA ILE A 30 7.59 -13.94 4.37
C ILE A 30 6.37 -14.47 5.12
N PHE A 31 6.56 -15.05 6.31
CA PHE A 31 5.46 -15.50 7.15
C PHE A 31 4.52 -14.35 7.53
N GLY A 32 5.07 -13.20 7.91
CA GLY A 32 4.27 -11.99 8.18
C GLY A 32 3.46 -11.56 6.95
N ALA A 33 4.06 -11.54 5.76
CA ALA A 33 3.37 -11.20 4.53
C ALA A 33 2.22 -12.17 4.21
N ILE A 34 2.45 -13.48 4.32
CA ILE A 34 1.41 -14.51 4.11
C ILE A 34 0.28 -14.35 5.13
N TYR A 35 0.63 -14.13 6.41
CA TYR A 35 -0.35 -13.90 7.47
C TYR A 35 -1.26 -12.71 7.15
N PHE A 36 -0.69 -11.55 6.77
CA PHE A 36 -1.48 -10.38 6.40
C PHE A 36 -2.34 -10.63 5.16
N ILE A 37 -1.82 -11.32 4.13
CA ILE A 37 -2.62 -11.70 2.96
C ILE A 37 -3.84 -12.52 3.37
N LEU A 38 -3.67 -13.54 4.21
CA LEU A 38 -4.77 -14.38 4.68
C LEU A 38 -5.80 -13.58 5.49
N VAL A 39 -5.35 -12.71 6.38
CA VAL A 39 -6.23 -11.83 7.17
C VAL A 39 -7.02 -10.89 6.27
N PHE A 40 -6.38 -10.23 5.30
CA PHE A 40 -7.06 -9.33 4.38
C PHE A 40 -8.05 -10.04 3.47
N LEU A 41 -7.72 -11.26 3.00
CA LEU A 41 -8.67 -12.09 2.25
C LEU A 41 -9.88 -12.48 3.11
N ALA A 42 -9.65 -12.97 4.33
CA ALA A 42 -10.71 -13.35 5.25
C ALA A 42 -11.61 -12.15 5.59
N MET A 43 -11.02 -10.97 5.83
CA MET A 43 -11.76 -9.73 6.02
C MET A 43 -12.51 -9.29 4.76
N GLY A 44 -11.93 -9.43 3.58
CA GLY A 44 -12.57 -9.06 2.32
C GLY A 44 -13.84 -9.87 2.06
N PHE A 45 -13.80 -11.18 2.29
CA PHE A 45 -14.98 -12.03 2.19
C PHE A 45 -15.96 -11.87 3.37
N GLY A 46 -15.44 -11.73 4.59
CA GLY A 46 -16.24 -11.75 5.82
C GLY A 46 -16.90 -10.42 6.19
N SER A 47 -16.28 -9.29 5.85
CA SER A 47 -16.73 -7.95 6.28
C SER A 47 -18.18 -7.65 5.90
N TYR A 48 -18.59 -8.00 4.68
CA TYR A 48 -19.97 -7.83 4.22
C TYR A 48 -20.97 -8.55 5.15
N PHE A 49 -20.73 -9.84 5.44
CA PHE A 49 -21.63 -10.64 6.26
C PHE A 49 -21.61 -10.22 7.73
N ILE A 50 -20.45 -9.81 8.26
CA ILE A 50 -20.33 -9.31 9.63
C ILE A 50 -21.17 -8.04 9.81
N ILE A 51 -21.04 -7.08 8.89
CA ILE A 51 -21.77 -5.80 8.95
C ILE A 51 -23.28 -6.04 8.85
N LYS A 52 -23.70 -6.90 7.92
CA LYS A 52 -25.12 -7.26 7.72
C LYS A 52 -25.70 -7.97 8.95
N LYS A 53 -24.94 -8.91 9.55
CA LYS A 53 -25.36 -9.66 10.74
C LYS A 53 -25.48 -8.78 11.98
N GLN A 54 -24.63 -7.76 12.11
CA GLN A 54 -24.67 -6.83 13.24
C GLN A 54 -25.71 -5.72 13.06
N GLY A 55 -26.40 -5.65 11.91
CA GLY A 55 -27.43 -4.64 11.65
C GLY A 55 -26.89 -3.22 11.58
N LEU A 56 -25.62 -3.03 11.25
CA LEU A 56 -24.93 -1.73 11.24
C LEU A 56 -25.29 -0.86 10.01
N GLY A 57 -26.17 -1.34 9.12
CA GLY A 57 -26.61 -0.65 7.91
C GLY A 57 -25.99 -1.22 6.64
N ASP A 58 -25.93 -0.39 5.60
CA ASP A 58 -25.36 -0.74 4.29
C ASP A 58 -23.84 -1.03 4.42
N PRO A 59 -23.39 -2.26 4.09
CA PRO A 59 -21.97 -2.64 4.13
C PRO A 59 -21.03 -1.69 3.41
N LEU A 60 -21.43 -1.16 2.25
CA LEU A 60 -20.57 -0.23 1.48
C LEU A 60 -20.41 1.11 2.21
N ARG A 61 -21.49 1.60 2.83
CA ARG A 61 -21.48 2.85 3.60
C ARG A 61 -20.65 2.72 4.87
N VAL A 62 -20.79 1.61 5.60
CA VAL A 62 -20.01 1.36 6.84
C VAL A 62 -18.52 1.28 6.52
N VAL A 63 -18.13 0.54 5.46
CA VAL A 63 -16.73 0.46 5.04
C VAL A 63 -16.17 1.84 4.67
N ASN A 64 -16.95 2.68 3.97
CA ASN A 64 -16.52 4.03 3.62
C ASN A 64 -16.32 4.94 4.84
N GLN A 65 -17.14 4.79 5.88
CA GLN A 65 -16.98 5.55 7.13
C GLN A 65 -15.65 5.21 7.83
N PHE A 66 -15.24 3.94 7.81
CA PHE A 66 -13.96 3.52 8.38
C PHE A 66 -12.76 3.74 7.43
N MET A 67 -12.99 4.12 6.18
CA MET A 67 -11.93 4.25 5.17
C MET A 67 -10.90 5.32 5.53
N ILE A 68 -11.33 6.45 6.10
CA ILE A 68 -10.42 7.54 6.45
C ILE A 68 -9.43 7.11 7.55
N TYR A 69 -9.91 6.36 8.54
CA TYR A 69 -9.07 5.77 9.58
C TYR A 69 -8.11 4.74 9.01
N TYR A 70 -8.55 3.96 8.02
CA TYR A 70 -7.70 3.00 7.34
C TYR A 70 -6.60 3.68 6.52
N ILE A 71 -6.91 4.74 5.75
CA ILE A 71 -5.93 5.53 4.99
C ILE A 71 -4.91 6.20 5.93
N LEU A 72 -5.37 6.72 7.07
CA LEU A 72 -4.51 7.28 8.11
C LEU A 72 -3.56 6.26 8.71
N GLY A 73 -4.09 5.10 9.11
CA GLY A 73 -3.28 4.00 9.64
C GLY A 73 -2.28 3.49 8.61
N ASP A 74 -2.71 3.35 7.36
CA ASP A 74 -1.86 2.99 6.23
C ASP A 74 -0.73 4.01 6.01
N LEU A 75 -1.04 5.32 6.03
CA LEU A 75 -0.03 6.38 5.92
C LEU A 75 1.00 6.31 7.05
N TYR A 76 0.53 6.09 8.28
CA TYR A 76 1.39 5.97 9.45
C TYR A 76 2.31 4.75 9.38
N ILE A 77 1.75 3.58 9.09
CA ILE A 77 2.50 2.33 8.95
C ILE A 77 3.52 2.47 7.80
N ARG A 78 3.14 3.07 6.68
CA ARG A 78 4.06 3.31 5.56
C ARG A 78 5.19 4.25 5.95
N TYR A 79 4.91 5.33 6.65
CA TYR A 79 5.94 6.27 7.07
C TYR A 79 6.99 5.60 7.99
N MET A 80 6.53 4.72 8.88
CA MET A 80 7.42 3.98 9.80
C MET A 80 8.18 2.82 9.13
N PHE A 81 7.48 1.99 8.34
CA PHE A 81 8.00 0.72 7.86
C PHE A 81 8.47 0.75 6.40
N GLN A 82 7.91 1.62 5.56
CA GLN A 82 8.29 1.74 4.15
C GLN A 82 9.51 2.66 4.00
N LYS A 83 10.71 2.16 4.34
CA LYS A 83 11.95 2.88 4.07
C LYS A 83 12.10 3.17 2.58
N MET A 84 12.07 4.45 2.24
CA MET A 84 12.16 4.90 0.86
C MET A 84 13.49 4.49 0.21
N PRO A 85 13.50 4.14 -1.10
CA PRO A 85 14.71 3.73 -1.80
C PRO A 85 15.69 4.89 -2.06
N ILE A 86 15.60 6.02 -1.35
CA ILE A 86 16.45 7.20 -1.53
C ILE A 86 17.94 6.86 -1.33
N LEU A 87 18.24 5.94 -0.40
CA LEU A 87 19.62 5.44 -0.19
C LEU A 87 20.16 4.66 -1.41
N ASN A 88 19.28 4.02 -2.18
CA ASN A 88 19.66 3.26 -3.39
C ASN A 88 19.74 4.14 -4.65
N ILE A 89 19.21 5.37 -4.61
CA ILE A 89 19.20 6.30 -5.74
C ILE A 89 20.48 7.14 -5.81
N LYS A 90 21.10 7.44 -4.66
CA LYS A 90 22.32 8.26 -4.61
C LYS A 90 23.43 7.78 -5.58
N PRO A 91 23.73 6.46 -5.68
CA PRO A 91 24.71 5.96 -6.65
C PRO A 91 24.31 6.20 -8.11
N LEU A 92 23.00 6.20 -8.43
CA LEU A 92 22.48 6.42 -9.78
C LEU A 92 22.59 7.88 -10.22
N LEU A 93 22.69 8.82 -9.29
CA LEU A 93 22.87 10.25 -9.60
C LEU A 93 24.29 10.57 -10.09
N TYR A 94 25.28 9.73 -9.78
CA TYR A 94 26.66 9.86 -10.28
C TYR A 94 26.87 9.20 -11.65
N MET A 95 25.94 8.37 -12.09
CA MET A 95 25.95 7.74 -13.41
C MET A 95 25.35 8.70 -14.45
N PRO A 96 25.69 8.55 -15.75
CA PRO A 96 25.22 9.44 -16.82
C PRO A 96 23.73 9.21 -17.20
N PHE A 97 22.85 9.07 -16.20
CA PHE A 97 21.40 8.97 -16.37
C PHE A 97 20.75 10.33 -16.16
N LYS A 98 19.67 10.61 -16.91
CA LYS A 98 18.91 11.85 -16.69
C LYS A 98 18.20 11.78 -15.33
N LYS A 99 18.26 12.86 -14.55
CA LYS A 99 17.59 12.96 -13.22
C LYS A 99 16.12 12.54 -13.28
N SER A 100 15.40 12.93 -14.33
CA SER A 100 13.99 12.56 -14.54
C SER A 100 13.75 11.05 -14.68
N GLN A 101 14.69 10.32 -15.28
CA GLN A 101 14.59 8.85 -15.41
C GLN A 101 14.76 8.16 -14.08
N VAL A 102 15.68 8.66 -13.25
CA VAL A 102 15.95 8.16 -11.92
C VAL A 102 14.76 8.40 -10.99
N VAL A 103 14.14 9.58 -11.04
CA VAL A 103 12.91 9.91 -10.29
C VAL A 103 11.75 9.01 -10.70
N LYS A 104 11.48 8.89 -12.01
CA LYS A 104 10.41 8.02 -12.53
C LYS A 104 10.61 6.56 -12.13
N TYR A 105 11.85 6.07 -12.17
CA TYR A 105 12.18 4.72 -11.74
C TYR A 105 11.92 4.52 -10.24
N SER A 106 12.33 5.48 -9.40
CA SER A 106 12.08 5.42 -7.96
C SER A 106 10.59 5.41 -7.63
N LEU A 107 9.82 6.31 -8.25
CA LEU A 107 8.37 6.38 -8.08
C LEU A 107 7.70 5.09 -8.57
N GLY A 108 8.07 4.61 -9.76
CA GLY A 108 7.54 3.36 -10.31
C GLY A 108 7.82 2.14 -9.41
N LYS A 109 8.99 2.09 -8.74
CA LYS A 109 9.29 1.01 -7.79
C LYS A 109 8.31 0.97 -6.61
N THR A 110 7.83 2.12 -6.16
CA THR A 110 6.87 2.17 -5.04
C THR A 110 5.49 1.65 -5.43
N VAL A 111 5.08 1.78 -6.70
CA VAL A 111 3.81 1.23 -7.20
C VAL A 111 3.76 -0.29 -7.02
N PHE A 112 4.88 -0.98 -7.25
CA PHE A 112 5.02 -2.42 -7.04
C PHE A 112 5.44 -2.81 -5.60
N SER A 113 5.32 -1.88 -4.65
CA SER A 113 5.56 -2.16 -3.23
C SER A 113 4.49 -3.11 -2.68
N PHE A 114 4.91 -4.00 -1.76
CA PHE A 114 3.99 -4.88 -1.03
C PHE A 114 2.86 -4.09 -0.36
N PHE A 115 3.15 -2.91 0.21
CA PHE A 115 2.14 -2.05 0.85
C PHE A 115 0.99 -1.66 -0.09
N ASN A 116 1.23 -1.43 -1.38
CA ASN A 116 0.16 -1.10 -2.33
C ASN A 116 -0.67 -2.33 -2.72
N TRP A 117 0.00 -3.46 -2.96
CA TRP A 117 -0.67 -4.69 -3.37
C TRP A 117 -1.41 -5.37 -2.23
N MET A 118 -1.00 -5.14 -0.98
CA MET A 118 -1.63 -5.69 0.22
C MET A 118 -3.12 -5.32 0.29
N HIS A 119 -3.47 -4.07 -0.02
CA HIS A 119 -4.86 -3.61 0.00
C HIS A 119 -5.75 -4.30 -1.03
N ALA A 120 -5.19 -4.71 -2.18
CA ALA A 120 -5.94 -5.41 -3.22
C ALA A 120 -6.51 -6.74 -2.70
N PHE A 121 -5.82 -7.41 -1.77
CA PHE A 121 -6.33 -8.64 -1.15
C PHE A 121 -7.57 -8.43 -0.27
N PHE A 122 -7.86 -7.20 0.15
CA PHE A 122 -9.11 -6.86 0.82
C PHE A 122 -10.18 -6.40 -0.18
N PHE A 123 -9.83 -5.42 -1.03
CA PHE A 123 -10.78 -4.78 -1.93
C PHE A 123 -11.30 -5.68 -3.04
N ILE A 124 -10.47 -6.57 -3.58
CA ILE A 124 -10.89 -7.49 -4.65
C ILE A 124 -11.96 -8.45 -4.13
N PRO A 125 -11.73 -9.24 -3.06
CA PRO A 125 -12.78 -10.11 -2.51
C PRO A 125 -14.03 -9.35 -2.08
N PHE A 126 -13.88 -8.18 -1.45
CA PHE A 126 -15.02 -7.39 -1.00
C PHE A 126 -15.89 -6.91 -2.17
N SER A 127 -15.27 -6.41 -3.25
CA SER A 127 -15.99 -6.06 -4.48
C SER A 127 -16.72 -7.25 -5.10
N ILE A 128 -16.11 -8.45 -5.10
CA ILE A 128 -16.77 -9.67 -5.58
C ILE A 128 -18.00 -9.98 -4.73
N VAL A 129 -17.89 -9.90 -3.40
CA VAL A 129 -19.03 -10.15 -2.50
C VAL A 129 -20.14 -9.12 -2.67
N LEU A 130 -19.81 -7.84 -2.91
CA LEU A 130 -20.83 -6.83 -3.18
C LEU A 130 -21.62 -7.15 -4.46
N ILE A 131 -20.93 -7.52 -5.54
CA ILE A 131 -21.56 -7.86 -6.82
C ILE A 131 -22.44 -9.11 -6.68
N THR A 132 -22.02 -10.12 -5.91
CA THR A 132 -22.85 -11.32 -5.69
C THR A 132 -24.05 -11.09 -4.75
N GLN A 133 -24.11 -9.94 -4.09
CA GLN A 133 -25.19 -9.52 -3.20
C GLN A 133 -26.06 -8.43 -3.84
N ASP A 134 -26.16 -8.44 -5.17
CA ASP A 134 -27.04 -7.58 -5.98
C ASP A 134 -26.72 -6.07 -5.94
N TYR A 135 -25.49 -5.68 -5.62
CA TYR A 135 -25.05 -4.29 -5.83
C TYR A 135 -24.82 -4.01 -7.32
N ASP A 136 -25.09 -2.78 -7.74
CA ASP A 136 -24.81 -2.34 -9.11
C ASP A 136 -23.31 -2.53 -9.44
N PRO A 137 -22.97 -3.38 -10.44
CA PRO A 137 -21.58 -3.64 -10.80
C PRO A 137 -20.82 -2.37 -11.20
N LEU A 138 -21.49 -1.40 -11.84
CA LEU A 138 -20.86 -0.15 -12.27
C LEU A 138 -20.48 0.72 -11.07
N ALA A 139 -21.37 0.84 -10.07
CA ALA A 139 -21.08 1.50 -8.81
C ALA A 139 -19.92 0.81 -8.05
N VAL A 140 -19.90 -0.53 -7.99
CA VAL A 140 -18.84 -1.26 -7.27
C VAL A 140 -17.47 -1.10 -7.95
N ILE A 141 -17.41 -1.19 -9.28
CA ILE A 141 -16.16 -1.04 -10.03
C ILE A 141 -15.63 0.38 -9.92
N SER A 142 -16.49 1.40 -10.07
CA SER A 142 -16.08 2.80 -9.92
C SER A 142 -15.58 3.11 -8.51
N TRP A 143 -16.25 2.58 -7.48
CA TRP A 143 -15.79 2.63 -6.10
C TRP A 143 -14.42 1.96 -5.90
N HIS A 144 -14.23 0.76 -6.44
CA HIS A 144 -12.98 0.01 -6.34
C HIS A 144 -11.80 0.77 -6.96
N VAL A 145 -12.00 1.31 -8.17
CA VAL A 145 -10.99 2.11 -8.88
C VAL A 145 -10.69 3.41 -8.11
N GLY A 146 -11.72 4.07 -7.58
CA GLY A 146 -11.57 5.28 -6.78
C GLY A 146 -10.75 5.05 -5.51
N LEU A 147 -11.03 3.97 -4.78
CA LEU A 147 -10.24 3.61 -3.60
C LEU A 147 -8.80 3.25 -3.96
N MET A 148 -8.58 2.46 -5.01
CA MET A 148 -7.23 2.12 -5.43
C MET A 148 -6.41 3.37 -5.80
N ALA A 149 -7.04 4.35 -6.46
CA ALA A 149 -6.43 5.64 -6.73
C ALA A 149 -6.08 6.40 -5.44
N LEU A 150 -6.97 6.41 -4.44
CA LEU A 150 -6.70 7.02 -3.13
C LEU A 150 -5.50 6.38 -2.42
N PHE A 151 -5.36 5.05 -2.42
CA PHE A 151 -4.19 4.38 -1.85
C PHE A 151 -2.90 4.71 -2.60
N PHE A 152 -2.95 4.84 -3.93
CA PHE A 152 -1.80 5.31 -4.69
C PHE A 152 -1.45 6.77 -4.34
N CYS A 153 -2.44 7.65 -4.22
CA CYS A 153 -2.23 9.01 -3.72
C CYS A 153 -1.59 8.99 -2.33
N ASN A 154 -2.06 8.14 -1.41
CA ASN A 154 -1.49 7.98 -0.08
C ASN A 154 -0.02 7.53 -0.11
N ASN A 155 0.31 6.59 -1.00
CA ASN A 155 1.68 6.19 -1.25
C ASN A 155 2.55 7.35 -1.74
N PHE A 156 2.07 8.16 -2.70
CA PHE A 156 2.82 9.31 -3.18
C PHE A 156 2.94 10.44 -2.15
N LEU A 157 1.94 10.63 -1.29
CA LEU A 157 2.01 11.52 -0.13
C LEU A 157 3.12 11.09 0.83
N ASN A 158 3.17 9.80 1.20
CA ASN A 158 4.23 9.26 2.03
C ASN A 158 5.63 9.52 1.43
N ILE A 159 5.77 9.36 0.11
CA ILE A 159 7.02 9.63 -0.62
C ILE A 159 7.47 11.08 -0.47
N MET A 160 6.54 12.03 -0.57
CA MET A 160 6.85 13.47 -0.46
C MET A 160 7.21 13.89 0.96
N MET A 161 6.64 13.22 1.95
CA MET A 161 6.81 13.52 3.38
C MET A 161 8.01 12.80 4.01
N ASN A 162 8.56 11.79 3.33
CA ASN A 162 9.63 10.95 3.85
C ASN A 162 10.80 11.75 4.46
N ASN A 163 11.16 11.43 5.70
CA ASN A 163 12.20 12.09 6.52
C ASN A 163 11.91 13.57 6.85
N LYS A 164 10.64 14.01 6.80
CA LYS A 164 10.23 15.36 7.20
C LYS A 164 9.15 15.28 8.28
N ASP A 165 9.57 14.93 9.48
CA ASP A 165 8.69 14.76 10.65
C ASP A 165 7.83 16.01 10.92
N ALA A 166 8.40 17.20 10.73
CA ALA A 166 7.72 18.48 10.88
C ALA A 166 6.51 18.68 9.94
N ILE A 167 6.45 17.95 8.83
CA ILE A 167 5.31 17.96 7.88
C ILE A 167 4.42 16.74 8.12
N PHE A 168 5.00 15.62 8.55
CA PHE A 168 4.28 14.38 8.77
C PHE A 168 3.25 14.48 9.90
N TYR A 169 3.67 14.88 11.10
CA TYR A 169 2.77 14.90 12.25
C TYR A 169 1.60 15.89 12.08
N PRO A 170 1.79 17.12 11.56
CA PRO A 170 0.66 18.01 11.29
C PRO A 170 -0.32 17.47 10.25
N MET A 171 0.17 16.82 9.19
CA MET A 171 -0.69 16.24 8.16
C MET A 171 -1.56 15.11 8.71
N VAL A 172 -0.98 14.23 9.53
CA VAL A 172 -1.74 13.17 10.23
C VAL A 172 -2.79 13.79 11.16
N GLY A 173 -2.44 14.85 11.88
CA GLY A 173 -3.37 15.59 12.73
C GLY A 173 -4.56 16.18 11.96
N ILE A 174 -4.31 16.82 10.82
CA ILE A 174 -5.36 17.39 9.96
C ILE A 174 -6.29 16.30 9.42
N LEU A 175 -5.72 15.22 8.88
CA LEU A 175 -6.49 14.10 8.35
C LEU A 175 -7.31 13.38 9.45
N ALA A 176 -6.79 13.29 10.67
CA ALA A 176 -7.51 12.73 11.81
C ALA A 176 -8.70 13.60 12.23
N VAL A 177 -8.54 14.93 12.25
CA VAL A 177 -9.64 15.86 12.51
C VAL A 177 -10.72 15.75 11.43
N LEU A 178 -10.31 15.68 10.16
CA LEU A 178 -11.24 15.50 9.05
C LEU A 178 -12.01 14.17 9.08
N GLY A 179 -11.46 13.14 9.72
CA GLY A 179 -12.15 11.85 9.89
C GLY A 179 -13.13 11.78 11.06
N ILE A 180 -13.12 12.77 11.94
CA ILE A 180 -14.06 12.89 13.08
C ILE A 180 -15.30 13.71 12.69
N CYS A 181 -15.19 14.57 11.67
CA CYS A 181 -16.31 15.34 11.10
C CYS A 181 -17.19 14.50 10.18
#